data_AF-A0A9C9W1F2-F1
#
_entry.id   AF-A0A9C9W1F2-F1
#
_cell.length_a   1.000
_cell.length_b   1.000
_cell.length_c   1.000
_cell.angle_alpha   90.00
_cell.angle_beta   90.00
_cell.angle_gamma   90.00
#
_symmetry.space_group_name_H-M   'P 1'
#
loop_
_entity.id
_entity.type
_entity.pdbx_description
1 polymer ?
#
loop_
_entity_poly.entity_id
_entity_poly.type
_entity_poly.pdbx_seq_one_letter_code
_entity_poly.pdbx_strand_id
1 'polypeptide(L)' 'MLDGEDGVVKECYAVVYAPKKRKRVPANCVEPADSEAAAVAASEPRHQRYAALVAGPSRSSEGQQLYYLVRWLN' A
#
# COMPACT_ATOMS: atom_id res chain seq x y z
N MET A 1 0.01 -17.04 24.51
CA MET A 1 -1.05 -16.32 23.80
C MET A 1 -0.38 -15.31 22.89
N LEU A 2 -0.02 -15.77 21.69
CA LEU A 2 0.57 -14.96 20.63
C LEU A 2 -0.19 -15.44 19.40
N ASP A 3 -1.44 -15.01 19.30
CA ASP A 3 -2.29 -15.30 18.15
C ASP A 3 -1.60 -14.63 16.97
N GLY A 4 -0.87 -15.46 16.23
CA GLY A 4 -0.40 -15.17 14.89
C GLY A 4 -1.65 -15.04 14.05
N GLU A 5 -2.21 -13.84 14.06
CA GLU A 5 -3.21 -13.42 13.10
C GLU A 5 -2.51 -13.55 11.75
N ASP A 6 -2.74 -14.70 11.11
CA ASP A 6 -2.58 -14.98 9.70
C ASP A 6 -3.46 -13.96 8.99
N GLY A 7 -3.00 -12.72 8.99
CA GLY A 7 -3.62 -11.63 8.28
C GLY A 7 -3.42 -12.00 6.84
N VAL A 8 -4.46 -12.58 6.21
CA VAL A 8 -4.53 -12.80 4.78
C VAL A 8 -4.21 -11.46 4.11
N VAL A 9 -2.93 -11.29 3.79
CA VAL A 9 -2.44 -10.03 3.25
C VAL A 9 -2.80 -10.07 1.77
N LYS A 10 -3.96 -9.53 1.41
CA LYS A 10 -4.36 -9.45 0.01
C LYS A 10 -3.48 -8.42 -0.69
N GLU A 11 -2.76 -8.90 -1.69
CA GLU A 11 -2.05 -8.05 -2.64
C GLU A 11 -3.09 -7.31 -3.49
N CYS A 12 -3.02 -5.99 -3.47
CA CYS A 12 -3.88 -5.12 -4.26
C CYS A 12 -3.03 -4.01 -4.87
N TYR A 13 -3.42 -3.59 -6.06
CA TYR A 13 -2.82 -2.47 -6.73
C TYR A 13 -3.23 -1.19 -6.02
N ALA A 14 -2.27 -0.32 -5.73
CA ALA A 14 -2.55 0.96 -5.11
C ALA A 14 -1.56 2.03 -5.55
N VAL A 15 -2.03 3.26 -5.54
CA VAL A 15 -1.18 4.44 -5.65
C VAL A 15 -0.69 4.79 -4.26
N VAL A 16 0.62 4.69 -4.06
CA VAL A 16 1.23 5.01 -2.79
C VAL A 16 1.86 6.39 -2.89
N TYR A 17 1.40 7.30 -2.03
CA TYR A 17 2.04 8.59 -1.84
C TYR A 17 3.21 8.43 -0.87
N ALA A 18 4.41 8.39 -1.43
CA ALA A 18 5.65 8.19 -0.68
C ALA A 18 6.68 9.22 -1.12
N PRO A 19 6.78 10.37 -0.41
CA PRO A 19 7.86 11.33 -0.64
C PRO A 19 9.25 10.71 -0.40
N LYS A 20 9.33 9.63 0.38
CA LYS A 20 10.51 8.77 0.56
C LYS A 20 10.10 7.31 0.46
N LYS A 21 10.92 6.48 -0.21
CA LYS A 21 10.73 5.02 -0.33
C LYS A 21 10.66 4.36 1.06
N ARG A 22 9.45 4.19 1.60
CA ARG A 22 9.16 3.54 2.89
C ARG A 22 8.62 2.14 2.65
N LYS A 23 9.04 1.19 3.50
CA LYS A 23 8.55 -0.21 3.46
C LYS A 23 7.13 -0.38 3.99
N ARG A 24 6.68 0.54 4.85
CA ARG A 24 5.36 0.51 5.50
C ARG A 24 4.72 1.86 5.26
N VAL A 25 3.51 1.84 4.74
CA VAL A 25 2.73 3.04 4.44
C VAL A 25 1.38 2.95 5.13
N PRO A 26 0.94 4.02 5.80
CA PRO A 26 -0.39 4.04 6.38
C PRO A 26 -1.43 3.99 5.27
N ALA A 27 -2.59 3.37 5.53
CA ALA A 27 -3.73 3.35 4.63
C ALA A 27 -4.12 4.74 4.13
N ASN A 28 -3.90 5.77 4.96
CA ASN A 28 -4.15 7.16 4.61
C ASN A 28 -3.30 7.68 3.42
N CYS A 29 -2.15 7.05 3.16
CA CYS A 29 -1.28 7.37 2.02
C CYS A 29 -1.37 6.35 0.87
N VAL A 30 -2.32 5.42 0.95
CA VAL A 30 -2.47 4.31 0.00
C VAL A 30 -3.85 4.42 -0.60
N GLU A 31 -3.91 4.69 -1.89
CA GLU A 31 -5.15 4.70 -2.65
C GLU A 31 -5.25 3.38 -3.42
N PRO A 32 -6.00 2.38 -2.93
CA PRO A 32 -6.21 1.15 -3.67
C PRO A 32 -6.91 1.47 -5.00
N ALA A 33 -6.40 0.88 -6.07
CA ALA A 33 -6.90 1.03 -7.42
C ALA A 33 -7.45 -0.32 -7.90
N ASP A 34 -8.45 -0.27 -8.76
CA ASP A 34 -9.11 -1.47 -9.32
C ASP A 34 -8.17 -2.31 -10.21
N SER A 35 -7.11 -1.70 -10.74
CA SER A 35 -6.22 -2.35 -11.69
C SER A 35 -4.84 -1.70 -11.72
N GLU A 36 -3.84 -2.48 -12.15
CA GLU A 36 -2.48 -2.01 -12.39
C GLU A 36 -2.47 -0.78 -13.32
N ALA A 37 -3.22 -0.82 -14.42
CA ALA A 37 -3.33 0.29 -15.36
C ALA A 37 -3.88 1.58 -14.71
N ALA A 38 -4.86 1.46 -13.82
CA ALA A 38 -5.40 2.60 -13.08
C ALA A 38 -4.38 3.14 -12.08
N ALA A 39 -3.67 2.26 -11.36
CA ALA A 39 -2.60 2.65 -10.45
C ALA A 39 -1.45 3.37 -11.19
N VAL A 40 -1.05 2.87 -12.36
CA VAL A 40 0.01 3.46 -13.19
C VAL A 40 -0.45 4.77 -13.81
N ALA A 41 -1.68 4.85 -14.32
CA ALA A 41 -2.25 6.09 -14.86
C ALA A 41 -2.38 7.18 -13.79
N ALA A 42 -2.65 6.80 -12.54
CA ALA A 42 -2.69 7.71 -11.39
C ALA A 42 -1.32 7.89 -10.71
N SER A 43 -0.29 7.18 -11.17
CA SER A 43 1.07 7.38 -10.68
C SER A 43 1.61 8.68 -11.23
N GLU A 44 1.90 9.60 -10.32
CA GLU A 44 2.34 10.94 -10.62
C GLU A 44 3.69 11.15 -9.92
N PRO A 45 4.82 10.84 -10.58
CA PRO A 45 6.14 11.06 -9.99
C PRO A 45 6.37 12.53 -9.64
N ARG A 46 5.71 13.45 -10.36
CA ARG A 46 5.68 14.89 -10.06
C ARG A 46 5.04 15.20 -8.70
N HIS A 47 4.04 14.43 -8.31
CA HIS A 47 3.34 14.54 -7.03
C HIS A 47 3.81 13.49 -6.03
N GLN A 48 4.96 12.84 -6.24
CA GLN A 48 5.49 11.81 -5.33
C GLN A 48 4.52 10.63 -5.10
N ARG A 49 3.66 10.37 -6.09
CA ARG A 49 2.71 9.25 -6.12
C ARG A 49 3.25 8.21 -7.08
N TYR A 50 3.40 6.99 -6.61
CA TYR A 50 3.92 5.91 -7.43
C TYR A 50 2.98 4.71 -7.34
N ALA A 51 2.73 4.08 -8.48
CA ALA A 51 2.00 2.82 -8.52
C ALA A 51 2.83 1.76 -7.80
N ALA A 52 2.19 1.07 -6.87
CA ALA A 52 2.79 -0.04 -6.16
C ALA A 52 1.78 -1.15 -5.95
N LEU A 53 2.29 -2.36 -5.90
CA LEU A 53 1.57 -3.47 -5.31
C LEU A 53 1.76 -3.37 -3.80
N VAL A 54 0.65 -3.19 -3.10
CA VAL A 54 0.61 -3.20 -1.64
C VAL A 54 -0.11 -4.45 -1.17
N ALA A 55 0.27 -4.93 0.00
CA ALA A 55 -0.37 -6.04 0.65
C ALA A 55 -0.96 -5.54 1.98
N GLY A 56 -2.27 -5.67 2.15
CA GLY A 56 -2.97 -5.26 3.36
C GLY A 56 -4.48 -5.47 3.27
N PRO A 57 -5.26 -4.94 4.23
CA PRO A 57 -4.86 -4.12 5.37
C PRO A 57 -4.42 -4.94 6.59
N SER A 58 -3.23 -4.66 7.14
CA SER A 58 -2.83 -5.18 8.45
C SER A 58 -3.22 -4.17 9.53
N ARG A 59 -4.02 -4.61 10.51
CA ARG A 59 -4.51 -3.75 11.59
C ARG A 59 -3.47 -3.70 12.69
N SER A 60 -2.84 -2.54 12.89
CA SER A 60 -1.96 -2.31 14.03
C SER A 60 -2.77 -2.27 15.33
N SER A 61 -2.17 -2.63 16.46
CA SER A 61 -2.83 -2.65 17.78
C SER A 61 -3.42 -1.29 18.20
N GLU A 62 -2.90 -0.19 17.63
CA GLU A 62 -3.42 1.18 17.78
C GLU A 62 -4.64 1.51 16.88
N GLY A 63 -5.21 0.53 16.17
CA GLY A 63 -6.37 0.74 15.27
C GLY A 63 -6.02 1.36 13.91
N GLN A 64 -4.74 1.57 13.63
CA GLN A 64 -4.28 2.09 12.34
C GLN A 64 -4.11 0.96 11.32
N GLN A 65 -4.70 1.11 10.14
CA GLN A 65 -4.47 0.20 9.02
C GLN A 65 -3.16 0.56 8.33
N LEU A 66 -2.25 -0.41 8.25
CA LEU A 66 -0.98 -0.31 7.56
C LEU A 66 -1.01 -1.23 6.35
N TYR A 67 -0.43 -0.75 5.25
CA TYR A 67 -0.16 -1.55 4.08
C TYR A 67 1.34 -1.79 3.97
N TYR A 68 1.69 -3.03 3.62
CA TYR A 68 3.05 -3.41 3.29
C TYR A 68 3.28 -3.16 1.82
N LEU A 69 4.33 -2.43 1.49
CA LEU A 69 4.73 -2.27 0.11
C LEU A 69 5.40 -3.57 -0.37
N VAL A 70 4.79 -4.26 -1.34
CA VAL A 70 5.35 -5.48 -1.94
C VAL A 70 6.38 -5.11 -2.99
N ARG A 71 5.95 -4.33 -4.00
CA ARG A 71 6.81 -3.87 -5.08
C ARG A 71 6.28 -2.59 -5.71
N TRP A 72 7.16 -1.78 -6.27
CA TRP A 72 6.77 -0.67 -7.14
C TRP A 72 6.50 -1.20 -8.56
N LEU A 73 5.56 -0.57 -9.25
CA LEU A 73 5.20 -0.88 -10.64
C LEU A 73 5.79 0.13 -11.64
N ASN A 74 6.66 1.01 -11.15
CA ASN A 74 7.36 2.05 -11.92
C ASN A 74 8.71 1.55 -12.45
#